data_AF-A0A2V6HT87-F1
#
_entry.id   AF-A0A2V6HT87-F1
#
_cell.length_a   1.000
_cell.length_b   1.000
_cell.length_c   1.000
_cell.angle_alpha   90.00
_cell.angle_beta   90.00
_cell.angle_gamma   90.00
#
_symmetry.space_group_name_H-M   'P 1'
#
loop_
_entity.id
_entity.type
_entity.pdbx_description
1 polymer ?
#
loop_
_entity_poly.entity_id
_entity_poly.type
_entity_poly.pdbx_seq_one_letter_code
_entity_poly.pdbx_strand_id
1 'polypeptide(L)'
;MILHIYTIIHTLLSLVAIFTGFVVLFGLLVGKPLDGWTKWFLITAVATTVTGFFFPFHGITPAIKLGIISSVVLLVTIFARYAKHLAGAWRWIYAVGAVLSLYFNVFVGIVQSFEKIPALNAMAP
;
A
#
# COMPACT_ATOMS: atom_id res chain seq x y z
N MET A 1 -7.35 24.79 -2.55
CA MET A 1 -6.11 24.67 -3.33
C MET A 1 -5.12 23.69 -2.69
N ILE A 2 -4.67 23.89 -1.44
CA ILE A 2 -3.67 23.03 -0.76
C ILE A 2 -4.08 21.55 -0.66
N LEU A 3 -5.33 21.26 -0.25
CA LEU A 3 -5.85 19.89 -0.13
C LEU A 3 -5.89 19.15 -1.47
N HIS A 4 -6.14 19.87 -2.56
CA HIS A 4 -6.22 19.28 -3.90
C HIS A 4 -4.84 18.83 -4.38
N ILE A 5 -3.82 19.68 -4.20
CA ILE A 5 -2.41 19.34 -4.48
C ILE A 5 -1.97 18.16 -3.62
N TYR A 6 -2.32 18.19 -2.33
CA TYR A 6 -2.03 17.09 -1.41
C TYR A 6 -2.65 15.76 -1.88
N THR A 7 -3.91 15.81 -2.32
CA THR A 7 -4.61 14.64 -2.86
C THR A 7 -3.90 14.10 -4.09
N ILE A 8 -3.50 14.95 -5.03
CA ILE A 8 -2.77 14.54 -6.24
C ILE A 8 -1.44 13.86 -5.88
N ILE A 9 -0.66 14.46 -4.97
CA ILE A 9 0.63 13.89 -4.54
C ILE A 9 0.42 12.53 -3.87
N HIS A 10 -0.55 12.42 -2.96
CA HIS A 10 -0.89 11.17 -2.30
C HIS A 10 -1.33 10.09 -3.31
N THR A 11 -2.19 10.44 -4.26
CA THR A 11 -2.64 9.52 -5.31
C THR A 11 -1.48 9.06 -6.18
N LEU A 12 -0.57 9.95 -6.59
CA LEU A 12 0.63 9.57 -7.35
C LEU A 12 1.53 8.63 -6.55
N LEU A 13 1.76 8.88 -5.25
CA LEU A 13 2.50 7.98 -4.38
C LEU A 13 1.86 6.59 -4.31
N SER A 14 0.52 6.53 -4.18
CA SER A 14 -0.24 5.29 -4.15
C SER A 14 -0.09 4.50 -5.45
N LEU A 15 -0.20 5.18 -6.60
CA LEU A 15 -0.01 4.54 -7.91
C LEU A 15 1.40 3.98 -8.09
N VAL A 16 2.43 4.69 -7.63
CA VAL A 16 3.82 4.19 -7.65
C VAL A 16 3.97 3.00 -6.71
N ALA A 17 3.35 3.02 -5.52
CA ALA A 17 3.37 1.90 -4.59
C ALA A 17 2.69 0.65 -5.18
N ILE A 18 1.56 0.80 -5.86
CA ILE A 18 0.87 -0.29 -6.54
C ILE A 18 1.75 -0.85 -7.66
N PHE A 19 2.29 0.01 -8.53
CA PHE A 19 3.13 -0.40 -9.65
C PHE A 19 4.38 -1.16 -9.18
N THR A 20 5.14 -0.58 -8.25
CA THR A 20 6.34 -1.22 -7.71
C THR A 20 6.00 -2.50 -6.93
N GLY A 21 4.84 -2.56 -6.27
CA GLY A 21 4.35 -3.77 -5.62
C GLY A 21 4.05 -4.90 -6.59
N PHE A 22 3.46 -4.62 -7.76
CA PHE A 22 3.28 -5.63 -8.81
C PHE A 22 4.61 -6.17 -9.34
N VAL A 23 5.63 -5.31 -9.49
CA VAL A 23 6.98 -5.76 -9.88
C VAL A 23 7.58 -6.68 -8.82
N VAL A 24 7.44 -6.33 -7.53
CA VAL A 24 7.90 -7.18 -6.41
C VAL A 24 7.14 -8.51 -6.37
N LEU A 25 5.83 -8.50 -6.60
CA LEU A 25 5.01 -9.71 -6.69
C LEU A 25 5.51 -10.62 -7.80
N PHE A 26 5.81 -10.07 -8.98
CA PHE A 26 6.39 -10.84 -10.08
C PHE A 26 7.74 -11.45 -9.71
N GLY A 27 8.62 -10.68 -9.06
CA GLY A 27 9.89 -11.19 -8.53
C GLY A 27 9.70 -12.36 -7.55
N LEU A 28 8.70 -12.27 -6.67
CA LEU A 28 8.35 -13.34 -5.73
C LEU A 28 7.85 -14.60 -6.46
N LEU A 29 7.01 -14.45 -7.48
CA LEU A 29 6.48 -15.58 -8.28
C LEU A 29 7.57 -16.31 -9.08
N VAL A 30 8.55 -15.56 -9.60
CA VAL A 30 9.67 -16.13 -10.39
C VAL A 30 10.83 -16.59 -9.47
N GLY A 31 10.71 -16.40 -8.15
CA GLY A 31 11.75 -16.78 -7.18
C GLY A 31 13.02 -15.91 -7.28
N LYS A 32 12.94 -14.73 -7.90
CA LYS A 32 14.06 -13.78 -8.04
C LYS A 32 13.79 -12.56 -7.17
N PRO A 33 14.49 -12.41 -6.02
CA PRO A 33 14.31 -11.24 -5.17
C PRO A 33 14.77 -9.97 -5.90
N LEU A 34 13.83 -9.07 -6.19
CA LEU A 34 14.10 -7.79 -6.85
C LEU A 34 14.38 -6.71 -5.80
N ASP A 35 15.54 -6.81 -5.14
CA ASP A 35 15.84 -6.03 -3.94
C ASP A 35 15.71 -4.51 -4.11
N GLY A 36 16.05 -3.97 -5.28
CA GLY A 36 15.87 -2.55 -5.61
C GLY A 36 14.40 -2.15 -5.69
N TRP A 37 13.58 -2.95 -6.37
CA TRP A 37 12.13 -2.72 -6.49
C TRP A 37 11.41 -2.90 -5.17
N THR A 38 11.84 -3.85 -4.34
CA THR A 38 11.31 -4.03 -2.99
C THR A 38 11.54 -2.81 -2.11
N LYS A 39 12.73 -2.20 -2.19
CA LYS A 39 13.01 -0.97 -1.44
C LYS A 39 12.05 0.15 -1.85
N TRP A 40 11.90 0.37 -3.15
CA TRP A 40 10.97 1.37 -3.67
C TRP A 40 9.54 1.11 -3.24
N PHE A 41 9.06 -0.12 -3.42
CA PHE A 41 7.73 -0.55 -2.97
C PHE A 41 7.49 -0.21 -1.49
N LEU A 42 8.38 -0.62 -0.60
CA LEU A 42 8.23 -0.38 0.83
C LEU A 42 8.25 1.12 1.16
N ILE A 43 9.17 1.90 0.56
CA ILE A 43 9.24 3.35 0.77
C ILE A 43 7.92 4.01 0.33
N THR A 44 7.45 3.69 -0.87
CA THR A 44 6.23 4.31 -1.43
C THR A 44 4.98 3.84 -0.70
N ALA A 45 4.92 2.59 -0.23
CA ALA A 45 3.82 2.07 0.57
C ALA A 45 3.77 2.74 1.96
N VAL A 46 4.93 2.96 2.59
CA VAL A 46 5.01 3.71 3.85
C VAL A 46 4.58 5.15 3.61
N ALA A 47 5.12 5.81 2.59
CA ALA A 47 4.77 7.19 2.25
C ALA A 47 3.26 7.34 1.98
N THR A 48 2.67 6.43 1.21
CA THR A 48 1.22 6.41 0.92
C THR A 48 0.41 6.22 2.18
N THR A 49 0.79 5.25 3.03
CA THR A 49 0.09 4.98 4.28
C THR A 49 0.13 6.19 5.21
N VAL A 50 1.33 6.74 5.42
CA VAL A 50 1.55 7.91 6.29
C VAL A 50 0.77 9.12 5.78
N THR A 51 0.88 9.44 4.48
CA THR A 51 0.13 10.56 3.89
C THR A 51 -1.39 10.32 3.95
N GLY A 52 -1.84 9.07 3.86
CA GLY A 52 -3.25 8.71 4.06
C GLY A 52 -3.80 9.16 5.42
N PHE A 53 -3.00 9.08 6.48
CA PHE A 53 -3.44 9.49 7.83
C PHE A 53 -3.51 11.00 8.06
N PHE A 54 -2.88 11.80 7.20
CA PHE A 54 -2.87 13.25 7.32
C PHE A 54 -4.07 13.93 6.62
N PHE A 55 -4.93 13.17 5.96
CA PHE A 55 -6.19 13.71 5.45
C PHE A 55 -7.14 14.12 6.59
N PRO A 56 -7.98 15.14 6.39
CA PRO A 56 -8.97 15.54 7.38
C PRO A 56 -10.06 14.47 7.49
N PHE A 57 -10.09 13.74 8.60
CA PHE A 57 -11.13 12.77 8.91
C PHE A 57 -12.13 13.32 9.92
N HIS A 58 -13.41 13.02 9.72
CA HIS A 58 -14.48 13.32 10.67
C HIS A 58 -14.93 12.02 11.34
N GLY A 59 -14.31 11.68 12.47
CA GLY A 59 -14.60 10.44 13.21
C GLY A 59 -13.89 9.19 12.68
N ILE A 60 -14.27 8.02 13.19
CA ILE A 60 -13.66 6.73 12.83
C ILE A 60 -14.31 6.22 11.53
N THR A 61 -13.70 6.61 10.41
CA THR A 61 -14.12 6.15 9.07
C THR A 61 -13.57 4.74 8.76
N PRO A 62 -14.20 4.00 7.83
CA PRO A 62 -13.66 2.73 7.33
C PRO A 62 -12.21 2.87 6.80
N ALA A 63 -11.89 4.01 6.19
CA ALA A 63 -10.55 4.32 5.69
C ALA A 63 -9.49 4.32 6.80
N ILE A 64 -9.78 4.90 7.97
CA ILE A 64 -8.84 4.88 9.12
C ILE A 64 -8.63 3.46 9.61
N LYS A 65 -9.70 2.66 9.77
CA LYS A 65 -9.59 1.27 10.23
C LYS A 65 -8.70 0.44 9.30
N LEU A 66 -8.94 0.57 8.00
CA LEU A 66 -8.11 -0.10 6.98
C LEU A 66 -6.67 0.41 6.97
N GLY A 67 -6.46 1.73 7.13
CA GLY A 67 -5.13 2.31 7.25
C GLY A 67 -4.35 1.72 8.42
N ILE A 68 -4.99 1.53 9.58
CA ILE A 68 -4.34 0.93 10.77
C ILE A 68 -3.94 -0.51 10.49
N ILE A 69 -4.86 -1.32 9.93
CA ILE A 69 -4.58 -2.73 9.59
C ILE A 69 -3.44 -2.82 8.57
N SER A 70 -3.48 -1.99 7.52
CA SER A 70 -2.43 -1.90 6.50
C SER A 70 -1.07 -1.52 7.11
N SER A 71 -1.07 -0.59 8.06
CA SER A 71 0.15 -0.14 8.74
C SER A 71 0.80 -1.26 9.53
N VAL A 72 0.01 -2.06 10.26
CA VAL A 72 0.50 -3.21 11.01
C VAL A 72 1.11 -4.25 10.07
N VAL A 73 0.42 -4.57 8.98
CA VAL A 73 0.93 -5.52 7.97
C VAL A 73 2.23 -5.01 7.33
N LEU A 74 2.29 -3.72 7.00
CA LEU A 74 3.48 -3.12 6.41
C LEU A 74 4.67 -3.12 7.39
N LEU A 75 4.43 -2.82 8.67
CA LEU A 75 5.45 -2.91 9.72
C LEU A 75 6.01 -4.32 9.87
N VAL A 76 5.14 -5.34 9.90
CA VAL A 76 5.57 -6.74 9.96
C VAL A 76 6.38 -7.13 8.73
N THR A 77 5.96 -6.66 7.54
CA THR A 77 6.66 -6.92 6.27
C THR A 77 8.06 -6.30 6.25
N ILE A 78 8.21 -5.07 6.74
CA ILE A 78 9.50 -4.38 6.88
C ILE A 78 10.39 -5.12 7.89
N PHE A 79 9.83 -5.49 9.04
CA PHE A 79 10.55 -6.22 10.09
C PHE A 79 11.07 -7.58 9.59
N ALA A 80 10.22 -8.35 8.91
CA ALA A 80 10.58 -9.64 8.33
C ALA A 80 11.77 -9.54 7.36
N ARG A 81 11.82 -8.44 6.58
CA ARG A 81 12.87 -8.21 5.59
C ARG A 81 14.17 -7.70 6.18
N TYR A 82 14.12 -6.66 7.02
CA TYR A 82 15.33 -5.98 7.49
C TYR A 82 15.89 -6.54 8.79
N ALA A 83 15.04 -6.86 9.77
CA ALA A 83 15.51 -7.32 11.08
C ALA A 83 15.78 -8.83 11.11
N LYS A 84 15.07 -9.60 10.28
CA LYS A 84 15.14 -11.06 10.26
C LYS A 84 15.79 -11.64 9.01
N HIS A 85 16.26 -10.78 8.10
CA HIS A 85 16.99 -11.15 6.87
C HIS A 85 16.34 -12.29 6.07
N LEU A 86 15.00 -12.41 6.12
CA LEU A 86 14.24 -13.50 5.50
C LEU A 86 14.69 -14.93 5.92
N ALA A 87 15.30 -15.09 7.10
CA ALA A 87 15.75 -16.39 7.59
C ALA A 87 14.56 -17.30 7.96
N GLY A 88 14.53 -18.53 7.43
CA GLY A 88 13.52 -19.53 7.76
C GLY A 88 12.08 -19.07 7.48
N ALA A 89 11.22 -19.09 8.51
CA ALA A 89 9.81 -18.72 8.40
C ALA A 89 9.58 -17.27 7.95
N TRP A 90 10.55 -16.37 8.16
CA TRP A 90 10.40 -14.97 7.79
C TRP A 90 10.34 -14.72 6.29
N ARG A 91 10.79 -15.68 5.46
CA ARG A 91 10.69 -15.60 4.00
C ARG A 91 9.24 -15.63 3.51
N TRP A 92 8.44 -16.56 4.03
CA TRP A 92 7.02 -16.66 3.62
C TRP A 92 6.17 -15.59 4.31
N ILE A 93 6.50 -15.19 5.54
CA ILE A 93 5.84 -14.06 6.23
C ILE A 93 6.05 -12.77 5.43
N TYR A 94 7.28 -12.52 4.95
CA TYR A 94 7.55 -11.39 4.06
C TYR A 94 6.74 -11.47 2.77
N ALA A 95 6.68 -12.63 2.12
CA ALA A 95 5.92 -12.80 0.88
C ALA A 95 4.42 -12.52 1.08
N VAL A 96 3.81 -13.12 2.12
CA VAL A 96 2.40 -12.89 2.47
C VAL A 96 2.16 -11.43 2.84
N GLY A 97 3.04 -10.84 3.65
CA GLY A 97 2.93 -9.44 4.06
C GLY A 97 3.05 -8.45 2.90
N ALA A 98 3.95 -8.72 1.94
CA ALA A 98 4.10 -7.92 0.73
C ALA A 98 2.84 -8.01 -0.16
N VAL A 99 2.30 -9.22 -0.33
CA VAL A 99 1.05 -9.45 -1.08
C VAL A 99 -0.13 -8.73 -0.40
N LEU A 100 -0.27 -8.86 0.91
CA LEU A 100 -1.33 -8.18 1.67
C LEU A 100 -1.18 -6.65 1.61
N SER A 101 0.04 -6.14 1.71
CA SER A 101 0.30 -4.70 1.57
C SER A 101 -0.08 -4.19 0.18
N LEU A 102 0.26 -4.93 -0.88
CA LEU A 102 -0.16 -4.60 -2.24
C LEU A 102 -1.69 -4.65 -2.37
N TYR A 103 -2.31 -5.71 -1.84
CA TYR A 103 -3.77 -5.86 -1.83
C TYR A 103 -4.47 -4.66 -1.18
N PHE A 104 -4.01 -4.21 0.00
CA PHE A 104 -4.61 -3.06 0.65
C PHE A 104 -4.44 -1.75 -0.13
N ASN A 105 -3.27 -1.52 -0.74
CA ASN A 105 -3.07 -0.34 -1.59
C ASN A 105 -4.02 -0.36 -2.79
N VAL A 106 -4.17 -1.51 -3.46
CA VAL A 106 -5.11 -1.67 -4.58
C VAL A 106 -6.56 -1.49 -4.12
N PHE A 107 -6.95 -2.12 -3.00
CA PHE A 107 -8.30 -2.01 -2.46
C PHE A 107 -8.67 -0.56 -2.15
N VAL A 108 -7.81 0.18 -1.45
CA VAL A 108 -8.02 1.60 -1.15
C VAL A 108 -8.10 2.41 -2.44
N GLY A 109 -7.23 2.15 -3.41
CA GLY A 109 -7.27 2.82 -4.72
C GLY A 109 -8.59 2.59 -5.48
N ILE A 110 -9.13 1.37 -5.42
CA ILE A 110 -10.43 1.04 -6.01
C ILE A 110 -11.54 1.81 -5.30
N VAL A 111 -11.64 1.72 -3.96
CA VAL A 111 -12.67 2.42 -3.19
C VAL A 111 -12.62 3.93 -3.46
N GLN A 112 -11.42 4.53 -3.43
CA GLN A 112 -11.26 5.95 -3.74
C GLN A 112 -11.67 6.30 -5.17
N SER A 113 -11.43 5.41 -6.15
CA SER A 113 -11.86 5.62 -7.52
C SER A 113 -13.39 5.66 -7.63
N PHE A 114 -14.09 4.74 -6.96
CA PHE A 114 -15.56 4.74 -6.90
C PHE A 114 -16.13 5.94 -6.13
N GLU A 115 -15.45 6.44 -5.10
CA GLU A 115 -15.91 7.62 -4.36
C GLU A 115 -15.66 8.95 -5.09
N LYS A 116 -14.61 9.04 -5.91
CA LYS A 116 -14.14 10.31 -6.49
C LYS A 116 -14.43 10.47 -7.97
N ILE A 117 -14.66 9.39 -8.72
CA ILE A 117 -14.96 9.43 -10.15
C ILE A 117 -16.47 9.30 -10.35
N PRO A 118 -17.17 10.35 -10.83
CA PRO A 118 -18.64 10.34 -10.93
C PRO A 118 -19.20 9.17 -11.74
N ALA A 119 -18.54 8.79 -12.83
CA ALA A 119 -18.96 7.67 -13.67
C ALA A 119 -18.90 6.32 -12.92
N LEU A 120 -17.89 6.12 -12.07
CA LEU A 120 -17.78 4.90 -11.25
C LEU A 120 -18.71 4.95 -10.05
N ASN A 121 -18.89 6.12 -9.45
CA ASN A 121 -19.80 6.32 -8.31
C ASN A 121 -21.25 5.97 -8.68
N ALA A 122 -21.69 6.35 -9.88
CA ALA A 122 -23.03 6.02 -10.38
C ALA A 122 -23.25 4.50 -10.62
N MET A 123 -22.16 3.72 -10.71
CA MET A 123 -22.19 2.26 -10.86
C MET A 123 -21.93 1.53 -9.54
N ALA A 124 -21.71 2.26 -8.44
CA ALA A 124 -21.51 1.66 -7.13
C ALA A 124 -22.83 1.02 -6.65
N PRO A 125 -22.79 -0.22 -6.13
CA PRO A 125 -23.97 -0.88 -5.56
C PRO A 125 -24.44 -0.24 -4.25
#